data_AF-A0A4R1MDI6-F1
#
_entry.id   AF-A0A4R1MDI6-F1
#
_cell.length_a   1.000
_cell.length_b   1.000
_cell.length_c   1.000
_cell.angle_alpha   90.00
_cell.angle_beta   90.00
_cell.angle_gamma   90.00
#
_symmetry.space_group_name_H-M   'P 1'
#
loop_
_entity.id
_entity.type
_entity.pdbx_description
1 polymer ?
#
loop_
_entity_poly.entity_id
_entity_poly.type
_entity_poly.pdbx_seq_one_letter_code
_entity_poly.pdbx_strand_id
1 'polypeptide(L)' 'MKPAITDEALIQNLKDAGCAADFIQGFIKHYQQGETPEALRHDLSKQRRLILDKVHESQRQLDCLDYLIYQLKK' A
#
# COMPACT_ATOMS: atom_id res chain seq x y z
N MET A 1 -12.58 -1.13 24.72
CA MET A 1 -11.18 -0.72 24.50
C MET A 1 -11.19 0.66 23.85
N LYS A 2 -10.44 1.64 24.38
CA LYS A 2 -10.21 2.88 23.63
C LYS A 2 -9.31 2.56 22.43
N PRO A 3 -9.60 3.03 21.21
CA PRO A 3 -8.72 2.80 20.08
C PRO A 3 -7.38 3.49 20.32
N ALA A 4 -6.27 2.79 20.05
CA ALA A 4 -4.91 3.29 20.24
C ALA A 4 -4.50 4.38 19.21
N ILE A 5 -5.29 4.52 18.14
CA ILE A 5 -5.12 5.45 17.02
C ILE A 5 -6.49 6.09 16.74
N THR A 6 -6.54 7.38 16.43
CA THR A 6 -7.79 8.03 16.01
C THR A 6 -8.12 7.72 14.55
N ASP A 7 -9.39 7.85 14.18
CA ASP A 7 -9.82 7.60 12.80
C ASP A 7 -9.11 8.54 11.81
N GLU A 8 -8.87 9.81 12.18
CA GLU A 8 -8.13 10.74 11.31
C GLU A 8 -6.68 10.30 11.10
N ALA A 9 -6.01 9.88 12.18
CA ALA A 9 -4.65 9.38 12.10
C ALA A 9 -4.60 8.10 11.25
N LEU A 10 -5.58 7.20 11.40
CA LEU A 10 -5.66 5.98 10.59
C LEU A 10 -5.83 6.30 9.10
N ILE A 11 -6.77 7.18 8.76
CA ILE A 11 -7.01 7.64 7.39
C ILE A 11 -5.73 8.23 6.79
N GLN A 12 -5.06 9.11 7.54
CA GLN A 12 -3.86 9.78 7.04
C GLN A 12 -2.73 8.79 6.77
N ASN A 13 -2.47 7.86 7.70
CA ASN A 13 -1.46 6.82 7.49
C ASN A 13 -1.73 5.96 6.25
N LEU A 14 -3.00 5.60 5.99
CA LEU A 14 -3.36 4.83 4.80
C LEU A 14 -3.19 5.64 3.51
N LYS A 15 -3.51 6.94 3.54
CA LYS A 15 -3.25 7.86 2.42
C LYS A 15 -1.76 8.01 2.13
N ASP A 16 -0.95 8.20 3.17
CA ASP A 16 0.50 8.34 3.06
C ASP A 16 1.16 7.06 2.52
N ALA A 17 0.58 5.89 2.85
CA ALA A 17 0.97 4.61 2.28
C ALA A 17 0.52 4.42 0.80
N GLY A 18 -0.20 5.38 0.22
CA GLY A 18 -0.69 5.32 -1.15
C GLY A 18 -1.89 4.38 -1.35
N CYS A 19 -2.64 4.08 -0.28
CA CYS A 19 -3.83 3.25 -0.40
C CYS A 19 -4.95 3.99 -1.16
N ALA A 20 -5.68 3.27 -2.01
CA ALA A 20 -6.82 3.82 -2.72
C ALA A 20 -7.98 4.15 -1.78
N ALA A 21 -8.81 5.15 -2.16
CA ALA A 21 -9.94 5.60 -1.36
C ALA A 21 -10.91 4.45 -0.98
N ASP A 22 -11.19 3.54 -1.92
CA ASP A 22 -12.07 2.39 -1.68
C ASP A 22 -11.51 1.44 -0.60
N PHE A 23 -10.19 1.19 -0.64
CA PHE A 23 -9.53 0.39 0.39
C PHE A 23 -9.60 1.09 1.74
N ILE A 24 -9.33 2.40 1.79
CA ILE A 24 -9.37 3.20 3.01
C ILE A 24 -10.76 3.14 3.65
N GLN A 25 -11.82 3.35 2.86
CA GLN A 25 -13.20 3.30 3.34
C GLN A 25 -13.55 1.91 3.91
N GLY A 26 -13.19 0.84 3.21
CA GLY A 26 -13.42 -0.53 3.68
C GLY A 26 -12.66 -0.83 4.97
N PHE A 27 -11.39 -0.42 5.04
CA PHE A 27 -10.54 -0.65 6.20
C PHE A 27 -11.05 0.05 7.46
N ILE A 28 -11.46 1.33 7.35
CA ILE A 28 -12.02 2.08 8.48
C ILE A 28 -13.31 1.45 8.97
N LYS A 29 -14.17 0.98 8.05
CA LYS A 29 -15.40 0.29 8.43
C LYS A 29 -15.09 -0.96 9.26
N HIS A 30 -14.14 -1.79 8.82
CA HIS A 30 -13.70 -2.97 9.59
C HIS A 30 -13.11 -2.57 10.95
N TYR A 31 -12.29 -1.50 10.98
CA TYR A 31 -11.72 -0.97 12.21
C TYR A 31 -12.78 -0.53 13.23
N GLN A 32 -13.77 0.24 12.78
CA GLN A 32 -14.88 0.74 13.61
C GLN A 32 -15.83 -0.37 14.07
N GLN A 33 -15.98 -1.44 13.28
CA GLN A 33 -16.76 -2.62 13.63
C GLN A 33 -16.08 -3.51 14.68
N GLY A 34 -14.84 -3.19 15.07
CA GLY A 34 -14.10 -3.95 16.08
C GLY A 34 -13.56 -5.27 15.54
N GLU A 35 -13.25 -5.33 14.25
CA GLU A 35 -12.64 -6.49 13.62
C GLU A 35 -11.33 -6.89 14.33
N THR A 36 -10.94 -8.16 14.23
CA THR A 36 -9.76 -8.65 14.95
C THR A 36 -8.47 -7.97 14.46
N PRO A 37 -7.49 -7.72 15.36
CA PRO A 37 -6.20 -7.19 14.96
C PRO A 37 -5.52 -8.01 13.86
N GLU A 38 -5.73 -9.32 13.83
CA GLU A 38 -5.21 -10.25 12.83
C GLU A 38 -5.78 -9.97 11.45
N ALA A 39 -7.10 -9.77 11.34
CA ALA A 39 -7.75 -9.44 10.07
C ALA A 39 -7.29 -8.09 9.54
N LEU A 40 -7.20 -7.07 10.40
CA LEU A 40 -6.68 -5.75 10.03
C LEU A 40 -5.23 -5.83 9.55
N ARG A 41 -4.36 -6.58 10.25
CA ARG A 41 -2.97 -6.82 9.82
C ARG A 41 -2.89 -7.57 8.50
N HIS A 42 -3.78 -8.51 8.25
CA HIS A 42 -3.85 -9.26 6.99
C HIS A 42 -4.16 -8.33 5.82
N ASP A 43 -5.13 -7.43 5.97
CA ASP A 43 -5.48 -6.47 4.92
C ASP A 43 -4.34 -5.49 4.62
N LEU A 44 -3.63 -5.01 5.66
CA LEU A 44 -2.42 -4.20 5.47
C LEU A 44 -1.29 -4.99 4.79
N SER A 45 -1.14 -6.28 5.10
CA SER A 45 -0.12 -7.14 4.50
C SER A 45 -0.38 -7.35 3.01
N LYS A 46 -1.65 -7.46 2.59
CA LYS A 46 -2.02 -7.48 1.16
C LYS A 46 -1.64 -6.18 0.48
N GLN A 47 -1.96 -5.02 1.07
CA GLN A 47 -1.57 -3.72 0.49
C GLN A 47 -0.05 -3.60 0.35
N ARG A 48 0.71 -3.98 1.39
CA ARG A 48 2.17 -4.02 1.32
C ARG A 48 2.67 -4.87 0.16
N ARG A 49 2.04 -6.03 -0.08
CA ARG A 49 2.44 -6.91 -1.20
C ARG A 49 2.18 -6.25 -2.55
N LEU A 50 1.02 -5.61 -2.73
CA LEU A 50 0.69 -4.89 -3.97
C LEU A 50 1.69 -3.75 -4.26
N ILE A 51 2.10 -3.01 -3.23
CA ILE A 51 3.12 -1.96 -3.37
C ILE A 51 4.45 -2.58 -3.82
N LEU A 52 4.86 -3.69 -3.18
CA LEU A 52 6.09 -4.37 -3.52
C LEU A 52 6.09 -4.90 -4.97
N ASP A 53 4.98 -5.49 -5.40
CA ASP A 53 4.84 -5.99 -6.77
C ASP A 53 4.96 -4.84 -7.79
N LYS A 54 4.35 -3.67 -7.52
CA LYS A 54 4.52 -2.46 -8.35
C LYS A 54 5.97 -1.96 -8.40
N VAL A 55 6.67 -1.97 -7.26
CA VAL A 55 8.09 -1.59 -7.22
C VAL A 55 8.93 -2.53 -8.09
N HIS A 56 8.68 -3.84 -7.99
CA HIS A 56 9.38 -4.82 -8.81
C HIS A 56 9.06 -4.68 -10.31
N GLU A 57 7.83 -4.35 -10.67
CA GLU A 57 7.43 -4.06 -12.04
C GLU A 57 8.14 -2.81 -12.58
N SER A 58 8.06 -1.69 -11.85
CA SER A 58 8.73 -0.44 -12.23
C SER A 58 10.25 -0.62 -12.35
N GLN A 59 10.88 -1.41 -11.47
CA GLN A 59 12.30 -1.71 -11.57
C GLN A 59 12.63 -2.43 -12.89
N ARG A 60 11.85 -3.45 -13.26
CA ARG A 60 12.05 -4.16 -14.53
C ARG A 60 11.89 -3.24 -15.74
N GLN A 61 10.92 -2.33 -15.70
CA GLN A 61 10.71 -1.34 -16.76
C GLN A 61 11.92 -0.41 -16.89
N LEU A 62 12.47 0.07 -15.77
CA LEU A 62 13.69 0.89 -15.75
C LEU A 62 14.90 0.11 -16.30
N ASP A 63 15.10 -1.14 -15.88
CA ASP A 63 16.21 -1.97 -16.36
C ASP A 63 16.18 -2.13 -17.90
N CYS A 64 14.99 -2.33 -18.47
CA CYS A 64 14.81 -2.40 -19.92
C CYS A 64 15.13 -1.07 -20.62
N LEU A 65 14.68 0.05 -20.07
CA LEU A 65 14.95 1.38 -20.62
C LEU A 65 16.44 1.73 -20.54
N ASP A 66 17.09 1.45 -19.42
CA ASP A 66 18.52 1.70 -19.22
C ASP A 66 19.36 0.88 -20.19
N TYR A 67 18.99 -0.39 -20.42
CA TYR A 67 19.63 -1.21 -21.43
C TYR A 67 19.49 -0.62 -22.84
N LEU A 68 18.29 -0.16 -23.22
CA LEU A 68 18.06 0.49 -24.51
C LEU A 68 18.90 1.77 -24.66
N ILE A 69 18.94 2.61 -23.63
CA ILE A 69 19.75 3.83 -23.61
C ILE A 69 21.24 3.50 -23.78
N TYR A 70 21.73 2.45 -23.10
CA TYR A 70 23.11 2.00 -23.25
C TYR A 70 23.43 1.57 -24.68
N GLN A 71 22.53 0.81 -25.33
CA GLN A 71 22.72 0.39 -26.73
C GLN A 71 22.80 1.58 -27.69
N LEU A 72 21.98 2.63 -27.46
CA LEU A 72 21.94 3.82 -28.32
C LEU A 72 23.11 4.80 -28.11
N LYS A 73 23.79 4.73 -26.97
CA LYS A 73 24.98 5.57 -26.67
C LYS A 73 26.28 5.00 -27.26
N LYS A 74 26.22 3.83 -27.89
CA LYS A 74 27.35 3.13 -28.48
C LYS A 74 27.40 3.38 -29.98
#